data_AF-A0A5C7LHP2-F1
#
_entry.id   AF-A0A5C7LHP2-F1
#
_cell.length_a   1.000
_cell.length_b   1.000
_cell.length_c   1.000
_cell.angle_alpha   90.00
_cell.angle_beta   90.00
_cell.angle_gamma   90.00
#
_symmetry.space_group_name_H-M   'P 1'
#
loop_
_entity.id
_entity.type
_entity.pdbx_description
1 polymer ?
#
loop_
_entity_poly.entity_id
_entity_poly.type
_entity_poly.pdbx_seq_one_letter_code
_entity_poly.pdbx_strand_id
1 'polypeptide(L)'
;MLYTNRAWLKCMSSASVCAPGSGYARCLMLTWSTISDMGYNQHEYRTGRHVVYDLNAHIVLVTKYRKDAITERVRRLLIDTSREVCERRESTLLEADGEFDHLHLVISYPPKVALSVLVMAIKTNTSKQVRAQGWDEVTRALWGKHFWSPSYFVASTGGAPLEKVAAYVRAQREPNRRPGRPSSR
;
A
#
# COMPACT_ATOMS: atom_id res chain seq x y z
N MET A 1 -3.83 22.20 -20.19
CA MET A 1 -2.54 22.38 -19.49
C MET A 1 -2.28 21.06 -18.76
N LEU A 2 -1.49 20.18 -19.37
CA LEU A 2 -1.31 18.78 -18.94
C LEU A 2 -0.10 18.72 -17.99
N TYR A 3 -0.34 18.61 -16.67
CA TYR A 3 0.69 18.15 -15.74
C TYR A 3 0.44 16.66 -15.50
N THR A 4 1.09 15.82 -16.30
CA THR A 4 1.20 14.39 -16.00
C THR A 4 2.57 14.18 -15.37
N ASN A 5 2.63 14.13 -14.04
CA ASN A 5 3.91 13.89 -13.37
C ASN A 5 4.20 12.39 -13.37
N ARG A 6 4.98 11.98 -14.38
CA ARG A 6 5.53 10.63 -14.63
C ARG A 6 6.53 10.17 -13.57
N ALA A 7 6.44 10.66 -12.34
CA ALA A 7 7.45 10.51 -11.28
C ALA A 7 7.26 9.24 -10.44
N TRP A 8 6.02 8.78 -10.22
CA TRP A 8 5.77 7.61 -9.37
C TRP A 8 6.11 6.26 -10.04
N LEU A 9 5.86 6.12 -11.35
CA LEU A 9 6.12 4.88 -12.10
C LEU A 9 7.58 4.72 -12.57
N LYS A 10 8.38 5.79 -12.61
CA LYS A 10 9.79 5.72 -13.09
C LYS A 10 10.80 5.30 -12.02
N CYS A 11 10.42 5.25 -10.74
CA CYS A 11 11.33 4.84 -9.68
C CYS A 11 11.46 3.31 -9.50
N MET A 12 10.69 2.49 -10.23
CA MET A 12 10.64 1.04 -10.01
C MET A 12 11.17 0.16 -11.17
N SER A 13 11.77 0.70 -12.25
CA SER A 13 12.05 -0.20 -13.40
C SER A 13 13.19 0.11 -14.39
N SER A 14 14.18 0.96 -14.13
CA SER A 14 15.30 1.06 -15.08
C SER A 14 16.64 1.37 -14.43
N ALA A 15 17.40 0.31 -14.14
CA ALA A 15 18.85 0.34 -14.20
C ALA A 15 19.27 0.30 -15.67
N SER A 16 19.52 1.46 -16.29
CA SER A 16 20.33 1.52 -17.49
C SER A 16 21.22 2.77 -17.47
N VAL A 17 22.49 2.49 -17.67
CA VAL A 17 23.64 3.37 -17.62
C VAL A 17 23.56 4.39 -18.77
N CYS A 18 23.60 5.68 -18.46
CA CYS A 18 23.98 6.73 -19.42
C CYS A 18 25.37 7.24 -19.05
N ALA A 19 26.34 7.03 -19.95
CA ALA A 19 27.67 7.63 -19.87
C ALA A 19 27.66 9.10 -20.36
N PRO A 20 28.64 9.94 -19.96
CA PRO A 20 28.46 11.36 -19.74
C PRO A 20 28.93 12.26 -20.90
N GLY A 21 28.27 13.42 -21.05
CA GLY A 21 28.67 14.43 -22.04
C GLY A 21 28.00 15.80 -21.91
N SER A 22 27.97 16.39 -20.71
CA SER A 22 28.37 17.79 -20.45
C SER A 22 27.77 18.36 -19.15
N GLY A 23 28.66 18.86 -18.30
CA GLY A 23 28.43 19.97 -17.37
C GLY A 23 27.46 19.76 -16.23
N TYR A 24 27.92 19.14 -15.13
CA TYR A 24 27.75 19.54 -13.72
C TYR A 24 27.93 18.30 -12.84
N ALA A 25 29.17 17.98 -12.45
CA ALA A 25 29.46 16.87 -11.54
C ALA A 25 30.72 17.16 -10.73
N ARG A 26 30.56 17.38 -9.42
CA ARG A 26 31.51 17.02 -8.36
C ARG A 26 30.87 17.30 -6.99
N CYS A 27 30.00 16.40 -6.56
CA CYS A 27 29.91 16.03 -5.15
C CYS A 27 30.49 14.61 -5.04
N LEU A 28 31.41 14.45 -4.10
CA LEU A 28 32.31 13.33 -3.99
C LEU A 28 31.60 11.98 -3.93
N MET A 29 32.15 11.05 -4.71
CA MET A 29 32.07 9.62 -4.54
C MET A 29 32.05 9.21 -3.06
N LEU A 30 30.91 8.73 -2.60
CA LEU A 30 30.87 7.62 -1.65
C LEU A 30 30.47 6.41 -2.46
N THR A 31 31.40 5.46 -2.53
CA THR A 31 31.29 4.22 -3.29
C THR A 31 30.06 3.46 -2.84
N TRP A 32 29.29 3.02 -3.83
CA TRP A 32 28.08 2.19 -3.72
C TRP A 32 28.27 0.87 -2.93
N SER A 33 29.49 0.53 -2.53
CA SER A 33 29.83 -0.61 -1.68
C SER A 33 29.58 -0.38 -0.17
N THR A 34 29.35 0.84 0.30
CA THR A 34 29.14 1.13 1.75
C THR A 34 27.67 1.40 2.11
N ILE A 35 26.76 1.48 1.14
CA ILE A 35 25.31 1.61 1.37
C ILE A 35 24.59 0.25 1.29
N SER A 36 25.34 -0.85 1.12
CA SER A 36 24.81 -2.20 1.30
C SER A 36 24.64 -2.61 2.77
N ASP A 37 25.17 -1.82 3.71
CA ASP A 37 25.14 -2.11 5.17
C ASP A 37 24.17 -1.23 5.98
N MET A 38 23.39 -0.34 5.34
CA MET A 38 22.34 0.42 6.02
C MET A 38 20.97 0.15 5.40
N GLY A 39 20.34 -0.92 5.89
CA GLY A 39 18.94 -1.21 5.62
C GLY A 39 18.73 -2.33 4.61
N TYR A 40 19.24 -3.53 4.92
CA TYR A 40 18.60 -4.76 4.47
C TYR A 40 17.12 -4.65 4.87
N ASN A 41 16.24 -4.39 3.89
CA ASN A 41 14.82 -4.21 4.13
C ASN A 41 14.27 -5.56 4.60
N GLN A 42 14.22 -5.76 5.92
CA GLN A 42 13.63 -6.92 6.55
C GLN A 42 12.12 -6.86 6.31
N HIS A 43 11.69 -7.26 5.12
CA HIS A 43 10.33 -7.77 4.98
C HIS A 43 10.30 -9.02 5.83
N GLU A 44 9.85 -8.96 7.08
CA GLU A 44 9.61 -10.14 7.90
C GLU A 44 8.25 -10.73 7.51
N TYR A 45 8.14 -12.06 7.38
CA TYR A 45 6.83 -12.65 7.12
C TYR A 45 5.97 -12.54 8.38
N ARG A 46 4.71 -12.14 8.21
CA ARG A 46 3.74 -12.14 9.31
C ARG A 46 3.25 -13.56 9.54
N THR A 47 3.05 -13.93 10.80
CA THR A 47 2.59 -15.27 11.17
C THR A 47 1.25 -15.21 11.89
N GLY A 48 0.33 -16.10 11.51
CA GLY A 48 -0.85 -16.48 12.27
C GLY A 48 -0.76 -17.94 12.69
N ARG A 49 -1.81 -18.44 13.37
CA ARG A 49 -1.84 -19.80 13.93
C ARG A 49 -1.50 -20.91 12.93
N HIS A 50 -1.92 -20.76 11.68
CA HIS A 50 -1.76 -21.76 10.62
C HIS A 50 -1.28 -21.15 9.29
N VAL A 51 -0.76 -19.92 9.32
CA VAL A 51 -0.44 -19.19 8.08
C VAL A 51 0.76 -18.27 8.26
N VAL A 52 1.62 -18.24 7.27
CA VAL A 52 2.72 -17.28 7.14
C VAL A 52 2.44 -16.49 5.88
N TYR A 53 2.40 -15.16 5.97
CA TYR A 53 1.94 -14.32 4.87
C TYR A 53 2.67 -12.97 4.81
N ASP A 54 2.74 -12.43 3.60
CA ASP A 54 3.14 -11.06 3.30
C ASP A 54 2.26 -10.64 2.12
N LEU A 55 1.11 -10.04 2.43
CA LEU A 55 0.09 -9.70 1.46
C LEU A 55 -0.15 -8.20 1.55
N ASN A 56 0.22 -7.49 0.47
CA ASN A 56 -0.02 -6.07 0.35
C ASN A 56 -0.79 -5.79 -0.96
N ALA A 57 -1.70 -4.83 -0.92
CA ALA A 57 -2.50 -4.42 -2.05
C ALA A 57 -2.40 -2.91 -2.26
N HIS A 58 -2.15 -2.50 -3.49
CA HIS A 58 -2.33 -1.13 -3.95
C HIS A 58 -3.74 -0.96 -4.49
N ILE A 59 -4.49 -0.08 -3.85
CA ILE A 59 -5.88 0.21 -4.17
C ILE A 59 -5.97 1.65 -4.67
N VAL A 60 -6.74 1.88 -5.73
CA VAL A 60 -7.07 3.22 -6.22
C VAL A 60 -8.58 3.42 -6.16
N LEU A 61 -9.00 4.46 -5.46
CA LEU A 61 -10.38 4.91 -5.36
C LEU A 61 -10.52 6.21 -6.12
N VAL A 62 -11.51 6.29 -7.01
CA VAL A 62 -11.73 7.46 -7.87
C VAL A 62 -13.07 8.09 -7.53
N THR A 63 -13.14 9.42 -7.42
CA THR A 63 -14.38 10.15 -7.16
C THR A 63 -15.40 9.91 -8.26
N LYS A 64 -16.68 10.05 -7.91
CA LYS A 64 -17.76 9.88 -8.87
C LYS A 64 -17.60 10.93 -9.98
N TYR A 65 -17.60 10.47 -11.24
CA TYR A 65 -17.38 11.30 -12.44
C TYR A 65 -16.01 12.00 -12.50
N ARG A 66 -15.00 11.52 -11.75
CA ARG A 66 -13.66 12.14 -11.69
C ARG A 66 -13.71 13.64 -11.41
N LYS A 67 -14.51 14.02 -10.41
CA LYS A 67 -14.63 15.41 -9.96
C LYS A 67 -13.56 15.72 -8.92
N ASP A 68 -13.02 16.93 -9.00
CA ASP A 68 -12.00 17.47 -8.11
C ASP A 68 -12.59 17.80 -6.73
N ALA A 69 -12.95 16.77 -5.98
CA ALA A 69 -13.61 16.88 -4.67
C ALA A 69 -12.65 16.61 -3.49
N ILE A 70 -11.40 16.19 -3.76
CA ILE A 70 -10.41 15.83 -2.75
C ILE A 70 -9.44 17.01 -2.55
N THR A 71 -9.88 18.02 -1.80
CA THR A 71 -8.99 19.06 -1.27
C THR A 71 -8.09 18.48 -0.17
N GLU A 72 -7.07 19.23 0.26
CA GLU A 72 -6.15 18.78 1.31
C GLU A 72 -6.86 18.35 2.61
N ARG A 73 -7.86 19.12 3.06
CA ARG A 73 -8.64 18.75 4.25
C ARG A 73 -9.50 17.49 4.04
N VAL A 74 -10.05 17.31 2.84
CA VAL A 74 -10.80 16.10 2.48
C VAL A 74 -9.87 14.89 2.48
N ARG A 75 -8.70 15.02 1.86
CA ARG A 75 -7.68 13.97 1.81
C ARG A 75 -7.28 13.48 3.19
N ARG A 76 -6.98 14.40 4.12
CA ARG A 76 -6.63 14.02 5.51
C ARG A 76 -7.73 13.19 6.17
N LEU A 77 -8.98 13.65 6.10
CA LEU A 77 -10.12 12.90 6.64
C LEU A 77 -10.29 11.53 5.97
N LEU A 78 -10.09 11.44 4.65
CA LEU A 78 -10.16 10.19 3.91
C LEU A 78 -9.08 9.20 4.38
N ILE A 79 -7.84 9.66 4.55
CA ILE A 79 -6.71 8.85 5.01
C ILE A 79 -6.94 8.37 6.45
N ASP A 80 -7.32 9.27 7.35
CA ASP A 80 -7.55 8.93 8.76
C ASP A 80 -8.70 7.94 8.92
N THR A 81 -9.83 8.18 8.24
CA THR A 81 -10.95 7.23 8.23
C THR A 81 -10.55 5.88 7.62
N SER A 82 -9.72 5.88 6.58
CA SER A 82 -9.23 4.65 5.96
C SER A 82 -8.34 3.86 6.92
N ARG A 83 -7.48 4.54 7.68
CA ARG A 83 -6.63 3.94 8.72
C ARG A 83 -7.48 3.26 9.79
N GLU A 84 -8.47 3.96 10.34
CA GLU A 84 -9.42 3.40 11.33
C GLU A 84 -10.19 2.18 10.80
N VAL A 85 -10.62 2.20 9.54
CA VAL A 85 -11.31 1.06 8.92
C VAL A 85 -10.37 -0.13 8.77
N CYS A 86 -9.12 0.10 8.39
CA CYS A 86 -8.11 -0.96 8.27
C CYS A 86 -7.88 -1.63 9.64
N GLU A 87 -7.63 -0.84 10.68
CA GLU A 87 -7.37 -1.34 12.04
C GLU A 87 -8.52 -2.19 12.57
N ARG A 88 -9.77 -1.71 12.42
CA ARG A 88 -10.98 -2.47 12.80
C ARG A 88 -11.16 -3.78 12.04
N ARG A 89 -10.49 -3.95 10.90
CA ARG A 89 -10.55 -5.14 10.05
C ARG A 89 -9.23 -5.90 10.03
N GLU A 90 -8.41 -5.75 11.07
CA GLU A 90 -7.14 -6.46 11.25
C GLU A 90 -6.18 -6.25 10.07
N SER A 91 -6.28 -5.09 9.40
CA SER A 91 -5.43 -4.69 8.28
C SER A 91 -4.66 -3.42 8.67
N THR A 92 -3.57 -3.14 7.97
CA THR A 92 -2.71 -1.99 8.24
C THR A 92 -2.64 -1.12 6.99
N LEU A 93 -2.98 0.16 7.12
CA LEU A 93 -2.70 1.14 6.07
C LEU A 93 -1.21 1.51 6.16
N LEU A 94 -0.42 1.09 5.17
CA LEU A 94 1.02 1.33 5.13
C LEU A 94 1.34 2.73 4.62
N GLU A 95 0.72 3.10 3.50
CA GLU A 95 0.93 4.39 2.85
C GLU A 95 -0.38 4.84 2.18
N ALA A 96 -0.63 6.15 2.15
CA ALA A 96 -1.77 6.71 1.46
C ALA A 96 -1.48 8.13 0.96
N ASP A 97 -1.83 8.38 -0.29
CA ASP A 97 -1.81 9.71 -0.89
C ASP A 97 -2.83 9.78 -2.03
N GLY A 98 -3.06 10.94 -2.63
CA GLY A 98 -4.01 11.06 -3.74
C GLY A 98 -3.78 12.29 -4.60
N GLU A 99 -4.74 12.57 -5.46
CA GLU A 99 -4.88 13.86 -6.13
C GLU A 99 -6.31 14.37 -5.92
N PHE A 100 -6.75 15.32 -6.73
CA PHE A 100 -8.06 15.96 -6.55
C PHE A 100 -9.24 15.04 -6.84
N ASP A 101 -9.07 14.01 -7.67
CA ASP A 101 -10.12 13.10 -8.11
C ASP A 101 -9.90 11.62 -7.73
N HIS A 102 -8.78 11.28 -7.08
CA HIS A 102 -8.50 9.90 -6.68
C HIS A 102 -7.60 9.78 -5.43
N LEU A 103 -7.68 8.61 -4.78
CA LEU A 103 -6.91 8.24 -3.59
C LEU A 103 -6.23 6.89 -3.81
N HIS A 104 -4.93 6.84 -3.59
CA HIS A 104 -4.09 5.66 -3.57
C HIS A 104 -3.91 5.17 -2.13
N LEU A 105 -4.09 3.88 -1.91
CA LEU A 105 -3.89 3.22 -0.62
C LEU A 105 -2.98 2.01 -0.80
N VAL A 106 -1.94 1.88 0.01
CA VAL A 106 -1.15 0.66 0.14
C VAL A 106 -1.51 0.01 1.47
N ILE A 107 -2.15 -1.16 1.41
CA ILE A 107 -2.69 -1.84 2.58
C ILE A 107 -2.03 -3.21 2.72
N SER A 108 -1.56 -3.51 3.92
CA SER A 108 -1.19 -4.87 4.32
C SER A 108 -2.36 -5.54 5.02
N TYR A 109 -2.69 -6.77 4.64
CA TYR A 109 -3.89 -7.45 5.14
C TYR A 109 -3.67 -8.96 5.31
N PRO A 110 -4.36 -9.63 6.25
CA PRO A 110 -4.26 -11.07 6.42
C PRO A 110 -5.09 -11.81 5.35
N PRO A 111 -4.73 -13.07 5.02
CA PRO A 111 -5.39 -13.84 3.95
C PRO A 111 -6.88 -14.12 4.20
N LYS A 112 -7.34 -14.05 5.45
CA LYS A 112 -8.75 -14.19 5.81
C LYS A 112 -9.60 -12.96 5.45
N VAL A 113 -8.98 -11.81 5.20
CA VAL A 113 -9.67 -10.57 4.86
C VAL A 113 -9.91 -10.53 3.36
N ALA A 114 -11.17 -10.54 2.96
CA ALA A 114 -11.56 -10.32 1.57
C ALA A 114 -11.37 -8.84 1.20
N LEU A 115 -10.49 -8.56 0.24
CA LEU A 115 -10.19 -7.18 -0.21
C LEU A 115 -11.44 -6.43 -0.69
N SER A 116 -12.36 -7.11 -1.39
CA SER A 116 -13.61 -6.50 -1.86
C SER A 116 -14.46 -5.94 -0.71
N VAL A 117 -14.53 -6.67 0.42
CA VAL A 117 -15.25 -6.26 1.62
C VAL A 117 -14.53 -5.11 2.33
N LEU A 118 -13.20 -5.17 2.40
CA LEU A 118 -12.39 -4.09 2.99
C LEU A 118 -12.55 -2.79 2.19
N VAL A 119 -12.41 -2.84 0.87
CA VAL A 119 -12.57 -1.68 -0.01
C VAL A 119 -13.99 -1.11 0.08
N MET A 120 -15.01 -1.96 0.12
CA MET A 120 -16.40 -1.52 0.31
C MET A 120 -16.57 -0.78 1.64
N ALA A 121 -15.99 -1.29 2.72
CA ALA A 121 -16.03 -0.64 4.03
C ALA A 121 -15.32 0.71 4.01
N ILE A 122 -14.12 0.79 3.40
CA ILE A 122 -13.38 2.05 3.24
C ILE A 122 -14.23 3.07 2.49
N LYS A 123 -14.72 2.72 1.29
CA LYS A 123 -15.54 3.62 0.45
C LYS A 123 -16.78 4.11 1.18
N THR A 124 -17.45 3.23 1.93
CA THR A 124 -18.67 3.56 2.67
C THR A 124 -18.40 4.49 3.84
N ASN A 125 -17.42 4.16 4.69
CA ASN A 125 -17.11 4.97 5.87
C ASN A 125 -16.57 6.34 5.46
N THR A 126 -15.63 6.39 4.51
CA THR A 126 -15.08 7.65 4.00
C THR A 126 -16.15 8.53 3.37
N SER A 127 -17.01 7.98 2.51
CA SER A 127 -18.12 8.74 1.92
C SER A 127 -19.08 9.27 2.98
N LYS A 128 -19.34 8.50 4.05
CA LYS A 128 -20.20 8.94 5.16
C LYS A 128 -19.55 10.09 5.94
N GLN A 129 -18.28 9.92 6.32
CA GLN A 129 -17.55 10.92 7.12
C GLN A 129 -17.39 12.24 6.38
N VAL A 130 -16.95 12.22 5.12
CA VAL A 130 -16.80 13.45 4.32
C VAL A 130 -18.14 14.16 4.14
N ARG A 131 -19.22 13.43 3.90
CA ARG A 131 -20.56 14.03 3.72
C ARG A 131 -21.12 14.63 5.02
N ALA A 132 -20.80 14.04 6.17
CA ALA A 132 -21.20 14.57 7.47
C ALA A 132 -20.59 15.95 7.75
N GLN A 133 -19.46 16.28 7.14
CA GLN A 133 -18.80 17.59 7.32
C GLN A 133 -19.50 18.74 6.58
N GLY A 134 -20.30 18.46 5.55
CA GLY A 134 -21.04 19.49 4.81
C GLY A 134 -20.17 20.49 4.04
N TRP A 135 -18.93 20.13 3.68
CA TRP A 135 -18.00 21.05 3.01
C TRP A 135 -18.42 21.43 1.58
N ASP A 136 -18.42 22.74 1.30
CA ASP A 136 -18.88 23.33 0.03
C ASP A 136 -18.11 22.86 -1.20
N GLU A 137 -16.82 22.58 -1.10
CA GLU A 137 -16.05 22.00 -2.23
C GLU A 137 -16.56 20.61 -2.61
N VAL A 138 -17.05 19.82 -1.65
CA VAL A 138 -17.54 18.47 -1.91
C VAL A 138 -18.98 18.53 -2.42
N THR A 139 -19.84 19.34 -1.79
CA THR A 139 -21.25 19.45 -2.18
C THR A 139 -21.42 20.08 -3.56
N ARG A 140 -20.57 21.06 -3.92
CA ARG A 140 -20.56 21.65 -5.27
C ARG A 140 -20.00 20.70 -6.33
N ALA A 141 -18.94 19.95 -6.01
CA ALA A 141 -18.35 19.01 -6.96
C ALA A 141 -19.24 17.79 -7.22
N LEU A 142 -19.93 17.30 -6.19
CA LEU A 142 -20.65 16.01 -6.19
C LEU A 142 -22.12 16.18 -5.78
N TRP A 143 -22.94 16.62 -6.74
CA TRP A 143 -24.39 16.68 -6.61
C TRP A 143 -25.00 15.25 -6.67
N GLY A 144 -25.31 14.69 -5.51
CA GLY A 144 -25.88 13.33 -5.40
C GLY A 144 -25.48 12.63 -4.11
N LYS A 145 -25.79 11.33 -3.98
CA LYS A 145 -25.53 10.52 -2.78
C LYS A 145 -24.18 9.80 -2.76
N HIS A 146 -23.47 9.74 -3.89
CA HIS A 146 -22.25 8.95 -4.03
C HIS A 146 -21.00 9.83 -4.05
N PHE A 147 -20.03 9.53 -3.20
CA PHE A 147 -18.71 10.20 -3.23
C PHE A 147 -17.76 9.51 -4.24
N TRP A 148 -17.71 8.19 -4.19
CA TRP A 148 -16.85 7.37 -5.04
C TRP A 148 -17.55 6.86 -6.31
N SER A 149 -16.78 6.60 -7.36
CA SER A 149 -17.16 5.72 -8.47
C SER A 149 -17.52 4.32 -7.91
N PRO A 150 -18.45 3.56 -8.52
CA PRO A 150 -18.69 2.16 -8.12
C PRO A 150 -17.43 1.29 -8.29
N SER A 151 -16.63 1.54 -9.34
CA SER A 151 -15.39 0.81 -9.61
C SER A 151 -14.25 1.19 -8.64
N TYR A 152 -13.23 0.34 -8.59
CA TYR A 152 -11.95 0.55 -7.91
C TYR A 152 -10.88 -0.28 -8.61
N PHE A 153 -9.62 0.14 -8.50
CA PHE A 153 -8.48 -0.66 -8.97
C PHE A 153 -7.82 -1.34 -7.78
N VAL A 154 -7.31 -2.56 -8.01
CA VAL A 154 -6.48 -3.29 -7.06
C VAL A 154 -5.34 -3.96 -7.81
N ALA A 155 -4.12 -3.79 -7.33
CA ALA A 155 -2.96 -4.58 -7.70
C ALA A 155 -2.30 -5.17 -6.46
N SER A 156 -1.80 -6.40 -6.56
CA SER A 156 -0.90 -6.94 -5.54
C SER A 156 0.41 -6.16 -5.54
N THR A 157 0.95 -5.91 -4.35
CA THR A 157 2.24 -5.24 -4.16
C THR A 157 3.07 -6.03 -3.15
N GLY A 158 4.39 -5.98 -3.28
CA GLY A 158 5.28 -6.78 -2.42
C GLY A 158 5.35 -8.23 -2.86
N GLY A 159 5.94 -8.48 -4.03
CA GLY A 159 6.47 -9.82 -4.31
C GLY A 159 7.57 -10.13 -3.30
N ALA A 160 7.46 -11.28 -2.63
CA ALA A 160 8.54 -11.73 -1.76
C ALA A 160 9.82 -11.90 -2.59
N PRO A 161 10.98 -11.37 -2.14
CA PRO A 161 12.25 -11.63 -2.81
C PRO A 161 12.43 -13.14 -2.99
N LEU A 162 12.93 -13.56 -4.16
CA LEU A 162 13.08 -14.99 -4.49
C LEU A 162 13.88 -15.74 -3.41
N GLU A 163 14.88 -15.08 -2.84
CA GLU A 163 15.70 -15.57 -1.74
C GLU A 163 14.89 -15.90 -0.49
N LYS A 164 13.90 -15.08 -0.15
CA LYS A 164 13.04 -15.23 1.03
C LYS A 164 12.05 -16.37 0.84
N VAL A 165 11.49 -16.50 -0.36
CA VAL A 165 10.64 -17.65 -0.73
C VAL A 165 11.46 -18.94 -0.68
N ALA A 166 12.67 -18.93 -1.23
CA ALA A 166 13.57 -20.08 -1.20
C ALA A 166 13.99 -20.45 0.23
N ALA A 167 14.27 -19.47 1.09
CA ALA A 167 14.56 -19.68 2.50
C ALA A 167 13.36 -20.29 3.24
N TYR A 168 12.14 -19.79 2.99
CA TYR A 168 10.92 -20.36 3.53
C TYR A 168 10.75 -21.83 3.10
N VAL A 169 10.95 -22.16 1.82
CA VAL A 169 10.87 -23.53 1.30
C VAL A 169 11.92 -24.45 1.94
N ARG A 170 13.16 -23.96 2.14
CA ARG A 170 14.22 -24.72 2.82
C ARG A 170 13.86 -25.00 4.29
N ALA A 171 13.37 -23.99 5.02
CA ALA A 171 12.96 -24.13 6.41
C ALA A 171 11.81 -25.15 6.60
N GLN A 172 10.93 -25.31 5.61
CA GLN A 172 9.86 -26.33 5.65
C GLN A 172 10.37 -27.78 5.58
N ARG A 173 11.62 -28.01 5.14
CA ARG A 173 12.21 -29.36 5.06
C ARG A 173 12.78 -29.84 6.39
N GLU A 174 12.96 -28.95 7.35
CA GLU A 174 13.41 -29.30 8.69
C GLU A 174 12.17 -29.66 9.53
N PRO A 175 11.93 -30.95 9.84
CA PRO A 175 10.84 -31.30 10.74
C PRO A 175 11.13 -30.62 12.07
N ASN A 176 10.15 -29.85 12.56
CA ASN A 176 10.16 -29.26 13.90
C ASN A 176 10.31 -30.40 14.92
N ARG A 177 11.55 -30.79 15.25
CA ARG A 177 11.87 -31.74 16.29
C ARG A 177 11.57 -31.05 17.63
N ARG A 178 10.28 -30.93 17.95
CA ARG A 178 9.89 -30.84 19.35
C ARG A 178 10.33 -32.18 19.96
N PRO A 179 11.21 -32.20 20.99
CA PRO A 179 11.50 -33.45 21.68
C PRO A 179 10.16 -34.01 22.15
N GLY A 180 9.82 -35.21 21.68
CA GLY A 180 8.57 -35.86 22.03
C GLY A 180 8.44 -35.92 23.55
N ARG A 181 7.28 -35.52 24.07
CA ARG A 181 6.97 -35.67 25.50
C ARG A 181 7.11 -37.18 25.81
N PRO A 182 7.96 -37.58 26.76
CA PRO A 182 8.10 -39.00 27.07
C PRO A 182 6.74 -39.57 27.48
N SER A 183 6.34 -40.65 26.81
CA SER A 183 5.16 -41.43 27.16
C SER A 183 5.44 -42.09 28.51
N SER A 184 4.72 -41.66 29.54
CA SER A 184 4.63 -42.40 30.80
C SER A 184 3.85 -43.69 30.53
N ARG A 185 4.55 -44.81 30.49
CA ARG A 185 3.97 -46.12 30.76
C ARG A 185 3.76 -46.28 32.27
#